data_AF-A0A6C0ACL2-F1
#
_entry.id   AF-A0A6C0ACL2-F1
#
_cell.length_a   1.000
_cell.length_b   1.000
_cell.length_c   1.000
_cell.angle_alpha   90.00
_cell.angle_beta   90.00
_cell.angle_gamma   90.00
#
_symmetry.space_group_name_H-M   'P 1'
#
loop_
_entity.id
_entity.type
_entity.pdbx_description
1 polymer ?
#
loop_
_entity_poly.entity_id
_entity_poly.type
_entity_poly.pdbx_seq_one_letter_code
_entity_poly.pdbx_strand_id
1 'polypeptide(L)' 'MLYIKCPTCKTLLGDKDIPFNTELDKIREDTNLSDEQKTNKTIELYAKFGIENYCCKMRFKTFIDQINIVK' A
#
# COMPACT_ATOMS: atom_id res chain seq x y z
N MET A 1 8.66 -0.15 -8.74
CA MET A 1 8.64 -1.54 -8.24
C MET A 1 8.85 -1.62 -6.74
N LEU A 2 7.82 -2.05 -6.02
CA LEU A 2 7.99 -2.50 -4.64
C LEU A 2 8.93 -3.72 -4.63
N TYR A 3 9.72 -3.88 -3.57
CA TYR A 3 10.61 -5.03 -3.43
C TYR A 3 9.78 -6.32 -3.45
N ILE A 4 10.18 -7.34 -4.23
CA ILE A 4 9.48 -8.63 -4.29
C ILE A 4 9.29 -9.21 -2.88
N LYS A 5 10.32 -9.09 -2.03
CA LYS A 5 10.28 -9.39 -0.60
C LYS A 5 10.73 -8.19 0.20
N CYS A 6 10.16 -7.98 1.38
CA CYS A 6 10.66 -6.95 2.28
C CYS A 6 12.10 -7.26 2.71
N PRO A 7 13.03 -6.29 2.63
CA PRO A 7 14.42 -6.53 3.02
C PRO A 7 14.60 -6.77 4.53
N THR A 8 13.64 -6.36 5.36
CA THR A 8 13.69 -6.54 6.82
C THR A 8 12.97 -7.82 7.25
N CYS A 9 11.67 -7.93 6.95
CA CYS A 9 10.81 -9.04 7.40
C CYS A 9 10.89 -10.29 6.49
N LYS A 10 11.51 -10.19 5.29
CA LYS A 10 11.50 -11.21 4.22
C LYS A 10 10.12 -11.64 3.72
N THR A 11 9.05 -11.03 4.23
CA THR A 11 7.66 -11.21 3.76
C THR A 11 7.57 -10.91 2.27
N LEU A 12 6.84 -11.74 1.52
CA LEU A 12 6.53 -11.51 0.11
C LEU A 12 5.57 -10.31 0.00
N LEU A 13 5.97 -9.30 -0.78
CA LEU A 13 5.18 -8.09 -1.04
C LEU A 13 4.82 -7.94 -2.52
N GLY A 14 5.57 -8.56 -3.43
CA GLY A 14 5.39 -8.38 -4.88
C GLY A 14 4.04 -8.87 -5.41
N ASP A 15 3.46 -9.90 -4.79
CA ASP A 15 2.12 -10.40 -5.09
C ASP A 15 1.00 -9.45 -4.61
N LYS A 16 1.30 -8.59 -3.64
CA LYS A 16 0.36 -7.67 -3.00
C LYS A 16 0.43 -6.26 -3.55
N ASP A 17 1.50 -5.90 -4.27
CA ASP A 17 1.75 -4.53 -4.75
C ASP A 17 0.61 -3.98 -5.62
N ILE A 18 0.32 -4.66 -6.72
CA ILE A 18 -0.74 -4.27 -7.68
C ILE A 18 -2.13 -4.22 -7.02
N PRO A 19 -2.61 -5.28 -6.33
CA PRO A 19 -3.95 -5.26 -5.74
C PRO A 19 -4.07 -4.25 -4.60
N PHE A 20 -3.01 -4.06 -3.80
CA PHE A 20 -3.00 -3.06 -2.73
C PHE A 20 -3.12 -1.64 -3.29
N ASN A 21 -2.31 -1.27 -4.29
CA ASN A 21 -2.38 0.05 -4.90
C ASN A 21 -3.73 0.31 -5.55
N THR A 22 -4.30 -0.69 -6.23
CA THR A 22 -5.64 -0.60 -6.84
C THR A 22 -6.74 -0.30 -5.81
N GLU A 23 -6.71 -0.95 -4.64
CA GLU A 23 -7.68 -0.68 -3.58
C GLU A 23 -7.39 0.64 -2.85
N LEU A 24 -6.12 1.00 -2.69
CA LEU A 24 -5.71 2.27 -2.09
C LEU A 24 -6.18 3.47 -2.93
N ASP A 25 -6.06 3.40 -4.25
CA ASP A 25 -6.51 4.45 -5.15
C ASP A 25 -8.03 4.62 -5.10
N LYS A 26 -8.80 3.52 -4.98
CA LYS A 26 -10.25 3.60 -4.73
C LYS A 26 -10.58 4.33 -3.43
N ILE A 27 -9.82 4.10 -2.35
CA ILE A 27 -10.02 4.80 -1.07
C ILE A 27 -9.68 6.30 -1.20
N ARG A 28 -8.65 6.63 -1.99
CA ARG A 28 -8.22 8.02 -2.21
C ARG A 28 -9.21 8.80 -3.07
N GLU A 29 -9.72 8.18 -4.14
CA GLU A 29 -10.65 8.77 -5.09
C GLU A 29 -12.09 8.85 -4.57
N ASP A 30 -12.43 8.10 -3.52
CA ASP A 30 -13.75 8.19 -2.88
C ASP A 30 -13.95 9.56 -2.22
N THR A 31 -14.78 10.39 -2.85
CA THR A 31 -15.13 11.75 -2.38
C THR A 31 -16.10 11.74 -1.21
N ASN A 32 -16.71 10.59 -0.89
CA ASN A 32 -17.68 10.49 0.20
C ASN A 32 -17.02 10.25 1.56
N LEU A 33 -15.70 10.00 1.59
CA LEU A 33 -14.95 9.74 2.81
C LEU A 33 -14.22 10.98 3.29
N SER A 34 -14.28 11.25 4.59
CA SER A 34 -13.40 12.21 5.24
C SER A 34 -11.96 11.68 5.30
N ASP A 35 -10.99 12.57 5.54
CA ASP A 35 -9.58 12.18 5.66
C ASP A 35 -9.33 11.17 6.79
N GLU A 36 -10.09 11.28 7.88
CA GLU A 36 -10.05 10.34 9.00
C GLU A 36 -10.57 8.96 8.59
N GLN A 37 -11.67 8.92 7.84
CA GLN A 37 -12.23 7.67 7.32
C GLN A 37 -11.29 7.02 6.30
N LYS A 38 -10.65 7.81 5.43
CA LYS A 38 -9.63 7.31 4.48
C LYS A 38 -8.44 6.70 5.23
N THR A 39 -8.02 7.34 6.32
CA THR A 39 -6.93 6.82 7.17
C THR A 39 -7.30 5.48 7.80
N ASN A 40 -8.50 5.38 8.37
CA ASN A 40 -8.99 4.14 8.98
C ASN A 40 -9.11 3.00 7.95
N LYS A 41 -9.70 3.26 6.78
CA LYS A 41 -9.76 2.27 5.68
C LYS A 41 -8.38 1.85 5.19
N THR A 42 -7.40 2.75 5.18
CA THR A 42 -6.03 2.41 4.79
C THR A 42 -5.37 1.48 5.83
N ILE A 43 -5.66 1.67 7.13
CA ILE A 43 -5.20 0.77 8.20
C ILE A 43 -5.82 -0.62 8.04
N GLU A 44 -7.13 -0.68 7.78
CA GLU A 44 -7.83 -1.94 7.49
C GLU A 44 -7.29 -2.64 6.24
N LEU A 45 -6.91 -1.87 5.22
CA LEU A 45 -6.30 -2.39 4.01
C LEU A 45 -4.98 -3.11 4.30
N TYR A 46 -4.11 -2.53 5.13
CA TYR A 46 -2.87 -3.22 5.55
C TYR A 46 -3.17 -4.56 6.24
N ALA A 47 -4.18 -4.60 7.11
CA ALA A 47 -4.58 -5.84 7.78
C ALA A 47 -5.12 -6.89 6.80
N LYS A 48 -5.97 -6.47 5.85
CA LYS A 48 -6.55 -7.34 4.82
C LYS A 48 -5.48 -8.05 3.96
N PHE A 49 -4.39 -7.36 3.65
CA PHE A 49 -3.28 -7.92 2.88
C PHE A 49 -2.21 -8.63 3.74
N GLY A 50 -2.44 -8.78 5.04
CA GLY A 50 -1.49 -9.41 5.97
C GLY A 50 -0.17 -8.63 6.10
N ILE A 51 -0.23 -7.30 5.98
CA ILE A 51 0.91 -6.40 6.14
C ILE A 51 0.90 -5.91 7.59
N GLU A 52 1.38 -6.75 8.50
CA GLU A 52 1.31 -6.47 9.94
C GLU A 52 2.51 -5.63 10.40
N ASN A 53 3.72 -6.02 9.99
CA ASN A 53 4.96 -5.42 10.47
C ASN A 53 5.16 -4.01 9.92
N TYR A 54 5.63 -3.11 10.80
CA TYR A 54 5.93 -1.71 10.45
C TYR A 54 6.90 -1.59 9.25
N CYS A 55 7.89 -2.50 9.18
CA CYS A 55 8.90 -2.48 8.13
C CYS A 55 8.31 -2.78 6.74
N CYS A 56 7.29 -3.65 6.68
CA CYS A 56 6.59 -3.93 5.44
C CYS A 56 5.57 -2.79 5.14
N LYS A 57 4.85 -2.24 6.13
CA LYS A 57 3.92 -1.08 5.99
C LYS A 57 4.61 0.17 5.43
N MET A 58 5.79 0.52 5.95
CA MET A 58 6.55 1.69 5.50
C MET A 58 6.87 1.62 4.02
N ARG A 59 7.16 0.42 3.49
CA ARG A 59 7.45 0.25 2.06
C ARG A 59 6.27 0.60 1.18
N PHE A 60 5.07 0.19 1.54
CA PHE A 60 3.85 0.57 0.83
C PHE A 60 3.51 2.06 0.99
N LYS A 61 3.71 2.61 2.19
CA LYS A 61 3.43 4.03 2.46
C LYS A 61 4.32 4.98 1.66
N THR A 62 5.61 4.68 1.53
CA THR A 62 6.57 5.56 0.84
C THR A 62 6.84 5.12 -0.60
N PHE A 63 6.13 4.13 -1.11
CA PHE A 63 6.30 3.68 -2.47
C PHE A 63 5.81 4.75 -3.45
N ILE A 64 6.65 5.09 -4.41
CA ILE A 64 6.33 5.95 -5.54
C ILE A 64 6.70 5.16 -6.79
N ASP A 65 5.74 4.92 -7.67
CA ASP A 65 6.01 4.22 -8.92
C ASP A 65 6.60 5.18 -9.96
N GLN A 66 7.92 5.37 -9.87
CA GLN A 66 8.67 6.28 -10.74
C GLN A 66 8.61 5.90 -12.22
N ILE A 67 8.27 4.65 -12.55
CA ILE A 67 8.10 4.19 -13.94
C ILE A 67 7.00 5.00 -14.64
N ASN A 68 5.93 5.35 -13.93
CA ASN A 68 4.84 6.15 -14.50
C ASN A 68 5.16 7.64 -14.61
N ILE A 69 6.26 8.10 -13.99
CA ILE A 69 6.69 9.51 -13.99
C ILE A 69 7.58 9.82 -15.20
N VAL A 70 8.42 8.88 -15.62
CA VAL A 70 9.32 9.04 -16.77
C VAL A 70 8.60 8.55 -18.03
N LYS A 71 7.80 9.43 -18.65
CA LYS A 71 7.22 9.23 -19.99
C LYS A 71 8.07 9.90 -21.06
#